data_AF-W2VMW5-F1
#
_entry.id   AF-W2VMW5-F1
#
_cell.length_a   1.000
_cell.length_b   1.000
_cell.length_c   1.000
_cell.angle_alpha   90.00
_cell.angle_beta   90.00
_cell.angle_gamma   90.00
#
_symmetry.space_group_name_H-M   'P 1'
#
loop_
_entity.id
_entity.type
_entity.pdbx_description
1 polymer ?
#
loop_
_entity_poly.entity_id
_entity_poly.type
_entity_poly.pdbx_seq_one_letter_code
_entity_poly.pdbx_strand_id
1 'polypeptide(L)'
;MQWCEDLRPGTFANYYKKHFASRDQASPAGGCFMDAFRAALYHLGDPVLASRATELWADFERDHPGTVDGVEATEFFRVLQHSDFPLDYDLLFQSPLDASYTNVERFQTFVQTLREGVYLTSIRDGLVGHYVVVLAKGPDTAVSVLDGVEPPVTPEPLTNLERLDKVKWMGLMKLNPGYRCRRGKRKSRPNRKKARREKKK
;
A
#
# COMPACT_ATOMS: atom_id res chain seq x y z
N MET A 1 -35.84 1.88 -8.79
CA MET A 1 -34.47 1.40 -9.03
C MET A 1 -33.59 2.61 -9.28
N GLN A 2 -32.95 3.13 -8.24
CA GLN A 2 -32.20 4.37 -8.25
C GLN A 2 -30.74 4.06 -7.94
N TRP A 3 -30.10 3.31 -8.84
CA TRP A 3 -28.67 2.96 -8.76
C TRP A 3 -27.90 3.47 -10.00
N CYS A 4 -28.60 3.98 -11.02
CA CYS A 4 -27.98 4.51 -12.24
C CYS A 4 -27.72 6.03 -12.23
N GLU A 5 -28.24 6.79 -11.26
CA GLU A 5 -28.09 8.27 -11.26
C GLU A 5 -26.92 8.80 -10.42
N ASP A 6 -26.34 7.96 -9.55
CA ASP A 6 -25.30 8.37 -8.58
C ASP A 6 -23.86 8.30 -9.11
N LEU A 7 -23.66 7.96 -10.38
CA LEU A 7 -22.35 7.89 -11.03
C LEU A 7 -21.85 9.25 -11.56
N ARG A 8 -22.41 10.37 -11.09
CA ARG A 8 -21.89 11.70 -11.45
C ARG A 8 -20.74 12.12 -10.52
N PRO A 9 -19.59 12.55 -11.07
CA PRO A 9 -18.51 13.12 -10.28
C PRO A 9 -19.01 14.30 -9.44
N GLY A 10 -18.84 14.20 -8.11
CA GLY A 10 -19.28 15.22 -7.14
C GLY A 10 -20.37 14.78 -6.16
N THR A 11 -21.23 13.82 -6.52
CA THR A 11 -22.29 13.32 -5.62
C THR A 11 -21.73 12.39 -4.54
N PHE A 12 -20.75 11.54 -4.89
CA PHE A 12 -20.03 10.70 -3.93
C PHE A 12 -19.27 11.54 -2.89
N ALA A 13 -18.62 12.63 -3.31
CA ALA A 13 -17.91 13.53 -2.40
C ALA A 13 -18.85 14.23 -1.39
N ASN A 14 -20.08 14.55 -1.79
CA ASN A 14 -21.09 15.16 -0.91
C ASN A 14 -21.76 14.14 0.01
N TYR A 15 -22.03 12.92 -0.48
CA TYR A 15 -22.48 11.81 0.36
C TYR A 15 -21.42 11.47 1.41
N TYR A 16 -20.15 11.41 1.00
CA TYR A 16 -19.03 11.13 1.88
C TYR A 16 -18.85 12.20 2.97
N LYS A 17 -18.87 13.48 2.60
CA LYS A 17 -18.81 14.60 3.55
C LYS A 17 -19.98 14.63 4.54
N LYS A 18 -21.19 14.26 4.11
CA LYS A 18 -22.38 14.30 4.96
C LYS A 18 -22.39 13.20 6.02
N HIS A 19 -21.75 12.07 5.74
CA HIS A 19 -21.85 10.87 6.58
C HIS A 19 -20.55 10.50 7.31
N PHE A 20 -19.38 11.02 6.89
CA PHE A 20 -18.08 10.53 7.36
C PHE A 20 -17.04 11.64 7.70
N ALA A 21 -17.42 12.92 7.72
CA ALA A 21 -16.49 14.07 7.77
C ALA A 21 -15.75 14.37 9.10
N SER A 22 -15.70 13.48 10.09
CA SER A 22 -15.06 13.81 11.39
C SER A 22 -13.79 13.03 11.74
N ARG A 23 -13.23 12.22 10.84
CA ARG A 23 -11.95 11.54 11.09
C ARG A 23 -11.08 11.53 9.84
N ASP A 24 -9.82 11.95 9.97
CA ASP A 24 -8.73 11.74 8.99
C ASP A 24 -8.47 10.22 8.80
N GLN A 25 -9.43 9.50 8.24
CA GLN A 25 -9.37 8.08 7.96
C GLN A 25 -9.07 7.88 6.46
N ALA A 26 -8.20 6.92 6.19
CA ALA A 26 -8.10 6.32 4.86
C ALA A 26 -9.50 5.84 4.40
N SER A 27 -9.66 5.53 3.12
CA SER A 27 -10.90 4.94 2.57
C SER A 27 -11.57 3.99 3.59
N PRO A 28 -12.90 4.06 3.84
CA PRO A 28 -13.64 3.37 4.93
C PRO A 28 -13.52 1.84 5.01
N ALA A 29 -12.65 1.23 4.22
CA ALA A 29 -12.43 -0.20 4.14
C ALA A 29 -10.94 -0.59 4.29
N GLY A 30 -10.00 0.34 4.46
CA GLY A 30 -8.57 0.02 4.28
C GLY A 30 -8.24 -0.49 2.86
N GLY A 31 -9.23 -0.47 1.94
CA GLY A 31 -9.17 -1.08 0.61
C GLY A 31 -8.09 -0.48 -0.25
N CYS A 32 -7.89 0.84 -0.19
CA CYS A 32 -6.88 1.53 -1.02
C CYS A 32 -5.47 0.93 -0.89
N PHE A 33 -5.06 0.52 0.31
CA PHE A 33 -3.77 -0.13 0.51
C PHE A 33 -3.72 -1.48 -0.20
N MET A 34 -4.72 -2.33 0.00
CA MET A 34 -4.77 -3.66 -0.61
C MET A 34 -4.99 -3.61 -2.11
N ASP A 35 -5.71 -2.63 -2.63
CA ASP A 35 -5.92 -2.40 -4.05
C ASP A 35 -4.59 -2.04 -4.71
N ALA A 36 -3.88 -1.05 -4.16
CA ALA A 36 -2.54 -0.69 -4.62
C ALA A 36 -1.53 -1.84 -4.48
N PHE A 37 -1.56 -2.56 -3.36
CA PHE A 37 -0.66 -3.70 -3.14
C PHE A 37 -0.92 -4.84 -4.13
N ARG A 38 -2.19 -5.17 -4.41
CA ARG A 38 -2.56 -6.15 -5.45
C ARG A 38 -2.13 -5.67 -6.82
N ALA A 39 -2.42 -4.42 -7.18
CA ALA A 39 -2.02 -3.83 -8.47
C ALA A 39 -0.50 -3.91 -8.69
N ALA A 40 0.29 -3.63 -7.65
CA ALA A 40 1.74 -3.78 -7.70
C ALA A 40 2.17 -5.24 -7.93
N LEU A 41 1.55 -6.21 -7.26
CA LEU A 41 1.85 -7.63 -7.45
C LEU A 41 1.49 -8.13 -8.87
N TYR A 42 0.36 -7.69 -9.42
CA TYR A 42 0.01 -7.97 -10.81
C TYR A 42 1.04 -7.36 -11.77
N HIS A 43 1.49 -6.13 -11.51
CA HIS A 43 2.51 -5.48 -12.34
C HIS A 43 3.89 -6.15 -12.24
N LEU A 44 4.22 -6.72 -11.08
CA LEU A 44 5.41 -7.54 -10.89
C LEU A 44 5.32 -8.93 -11.57
N GLY A 45 4.16 -9.26 -12.16
CA GLY A 45 3.96 -10.46 -12.96
C GLY A 45 3.59 -11.71 -12.16
N ASP A 46 3.13 -11.58 -10.91
CA ASP A 46 2.79 -12.73 -10.06
C ASP A 46 1.34 -12.66 -9.53
N PRO A 47 0.36 -13.13 -10.33
CA PRO A 47 -1.05 -13.14 -9.93
C PRO A 47 -1.33 -14.12 -8.77
N VAL A 48 -0.53 -15.18 -8.60
CA VAL A 48 -0.69 -16.15 -7.51
C VAL A 48 -0.35 -15.49 -6.17
N LEU A 49 0.70 -14.66 -6.14
CA LEU A 49 1.02 -13.87 -4.95
C LEU A 49 -0.05 -12.83 -4.63
N ALA A 50 -0.71 -12.25 -5.62
CA ALA A 50 -1.83 -11.33 -5.38
C ALA A 50 -3.01 -12.05 -4.70
N SER A 51 -3.36 -13.25 -5.15
CA SER A 51 -4.37 -14.10 -4.49
C SER A 51 -3.96 -14.45 -3.05
N ARG A 52 -2.73 -14.90 -2.85
CA ARG A 52 -2.19 -15.22 -1.51
C ARG A 52 -2.19 -14.02 -0.57
N ALA A 53 -1.86 -12.82 -1.06
CA ALA A 53 -1.91 -11.60 -0.28
C ALA A 53 -3.35 -11.27 0.15
N THR A 54 -4.33 -11.53 -0.72
CA THR A 54 -5.75 -11.32 -0.42
C THR A 54 -6.24 -12.28 0.67
N GLU A 55 -5.84 -13.54 0.62
CA GLU A 55 -6.14 -14.53 1.68
C GLU A 55 -5.55 -14.12 3.03
N LEU A 56 -4.27 -13.73 3.05
CA LEU A 56 -3.60 -13.26 4.27
C LEU A 56 -4.25 -11.97 4.82
N TRP A 57 -4.74 -11.10 3.94
CA TRP A 57 -5.46 -9.90 4.34
C TRP A 57 -6.82 -10.24 4.96
N ALA A 58 -7.61 -11.11 4.34
CA ALA A 58 -8.89 -11.55 4.86
C ALA A 58 -8.76 -12.23 6.25
N ASP A 59 -7.71 -13.05 6.42
CA ASP A 59 -7.37 -13.63 7.73
C ASP A 59 -7.01 -12.55 8.75
N PHE A 60 -6.21 -11.58 8.35
CA PHE A 60 -5.79 -10.46 9.20
C PHE A 60 -6.99 -9.59 9.62
N GLU A 61 -7.89 -9.23 8.70
CA GLU A 61 -9.10 -8.46 9.00
C GLU A 61 -10.02 -9.18 9.98
N ARG A 62 -10.20 -10.50 9.81
CA ARG A 62 -10.99 -11.33 10.70
C ARG A 62 -10.44 -11.34 12.12
N ASP A 63 -9.11 -11.35 12.27
CA ASP A 63 -8.44 -11.35 13.56
C ASP A 63 -8.35 -9.93 14.19
N HIS A 64 -8.62 -8.87 13.41
CA HIS A 64 -8.52 -7.46 13.82
C HIS A 64 -9.79 -6.66 13.47
N PRO A 65 -10.98 -7.07 13.95
CA PRO A 65 -12.24 -6.41 13.62
C PRO A 65 -12.31 -4.99 14.19
N GLY A 66 -12.66 -4.01 13.35
CA GLY A 66 -12.79 -2.60 13.74
C GLY A 66 -11.50 -1.78 13.75
N THR A 67 -10.35 -2.40 13.44
CA THR A 67 -9.06 -1.71 13.27
C THR A 67 -8.78 -1.33 11.82
N VAL A 68 -9.56 -1.85 10.87
CA VAL A 68 -9.40 -1.71 9.40
C VAL A 68 -9.42 -0.25 8.92
N ASP A 69 -10.09 0.65 9.64
CA ASP A 69 -10.13 2.10 9.37
C ASP A 69 -8.79 2.83 9.61
N GLY A 70 -7.78 2.12 10.12
CA GLY A 70 -6.48 2.70 10.46
C GLY A 70 -5.38 1.67 10.65
N VAL A 71 -5.49 0.48 10.04
CA VAL A 71 -4.40 -0.49 10.05
C VAL A 71 -3.20 0.21 9.45
N GLU A 72 -2.19 0.41 10.27
CA GLU A 72 -0.88 0.86 9.82
C GLU A 72 -0.38 -0.25 8.88
N ALA A 73 -0.22 0.02 7.58
CA ALA A 73 0.28 -0.95 6.59
C ALA A 73 1.49 -1.76 7.09
N THR A 74 2.28 -1.15 7.98
CA THR A 74 3.32 -1.75 8.83
C THR A 74 2.93 -3.03 9.56
N GLU A 75 1.72 -3.16 10.12
CA GLU A 75 1.26 -4.38 10.80
C GLU A 75 1.02 -5.51 9.81
N PHE A 76 0.35 -5.22 8.70
CA PHE A 76 0.15 -6.22 7.65
C PHE A 76 1.47 -6.66 7.03
N PHE A 77 2.44 -5.74 6.83
CA PHE A 77 3.77 -6.14 6.39
C PHE A 77 4.46 -7.11 7.36
N ARG A 78 4.18 -7.05 8.68
CA ARG A 78 4.67 -8.06 9.62
C ARG A 78 4.03 -9.42 9.39
N VAL A 79 2.73 -9.47 9.08
CA VAL A 79 2.03 -10.72 8.71
C VAL A 79 2.68 -11.34 7.47
N LEU A 80 2.93 -10.53 6.44
CA LEU A 80 3.60 -10.98 5.22
C LEU A 80 5.01 -11.51 5.53
N GLN A 81 5.80 -10.80 6.34
CA GLN A 81 7.14 -11.25 6.76
C GLN A 81 7.09 -12.57 7.53
N HIS A 82 6.11 -12.75 8.42
CA HIS A 82 5.96 -13.97 9.21
C HIS A 82 5.52 -15.18 8.39
N SER A 83 4.80 -14.91 7.29
CA SER A 83 4.33 -15.90 6.33
C SER A 83 5.36 -16.24 5.27
N ASP A 84 6.59 -15.73 5.38
CA ASP A 84 7.66 -15.90 4.38
C ASP A 84 7.16 -15.46 2.97
N PHE A 85 6.40 -14.36 2.92
CA PHE A 85 5.94 -13.76 1.66
C PHE A 85 7.15 -13.15 0.92
N PRO A 86 7.31 -13.36 -0.40
CA PRO A 86 8.58 -13.19 -1.09
C PRO A 86 8.83 -11.74 -1.52
N LEU A 87 8.83 -10.79 -0.59
CA LEU A 87 9.20 -9.40 -0.83
C LEU A 87 10.59 -9.09 -0.26
N ASP A 88 11.30 -8.19 -0.93
CA ASP A 88 12.50 -7.56 -0.38
C ASP A 88 12.09 -6.45 0.59
N TYR A 89 11.97 -6.78 1.88
CA TYR A 89 11.53 -5.82 2.89
C TYR A 89 12.60 -4.78 3.24
N ASP A 90 13.88 -5.09 2.99
CA ASP A 90 14.95 -4.10 3.19
C ASP A 90 14.76 -2.95 2.19
N LEU A 91 14.49 -3.27 0.91
CA LEU A 91 14.17 -2.27 -0.12
C LEU A 91 12.82 -1.59 0.09
N LEU A 92 11.80 -2.35 0.51
CA LEU A 92 10.46 -1.80 0.73
C LEU A 92 10.46 -0.72 1.81
N PHE A 93 11.13 -0.96 2.94
CA PHE A 93 11.15 -0.02 4.07
C PHE A 93 12.20 1.07 3.95
N GLN A 94 13.15 0.96 3.02
CA GLN A 94 14.10 2.02 2.72
C GLN A 94 13.46 3.06 1.78
N SER A 95 12.66 3.95 2.37
CA SER A 95 12.00 5.01 1.60
C SER A 95 13.02 5.90 0.89
N PRO A 96 12.89 6.10 -0.44
CA PRO A 96 13.82 6.93 -1.20
C PRO A 96 13.50 8.43 -1.10
N LEU A 97 12.37 8.81 -0.49
CA LEU A 97 11.95 10.19 -0.33
C LEU A 97 13.03 11.02 0.38
N ASP A 98 13.46 12.09 -0.26
CA ASP A 98 14.42 13.07 0.24
C ASP A 98 13.74 14.33 0.83
N ALA A 99 12.49 14.56 0.46
CA ALA A 99 11.70 15.71 0.87
C ALA A 99 10.20 15.37 1.01
N SER A 100 9.45 16.32 1.57
CA SER A 100 7.98 16.28 1.57
C SER A 100 7.47 16.85 0.25
N TYR A 101 6.86 16.00 -0.59
CA TYR A 101 6.30 16.41 -1.88
C TYR A 101 4.81 16.75 -1.74
N THR A 102 4.43 17.97 -2.11
CA THR A 102 3.05 18.50 -2.06
C THR A 102 2.59 19.06 -3.42
N ASN A 103 3.32 18.72 -4.48
CA ASN A 103 3.10 19.19 -5.84
C ASN A 103 3.46 18.05 -6.80
N VAL A 104 2.55 17.74 -7.72
CA VAL A 104 2.64 16.56 -8.60
C VAL A 104 3.81 16.68 -9.57
N GLU A 105 4.05 17.87 -10.15
CA GLU A 105 5.15 18.08 -11.10
C GLU A 105 6.52 17.87 -10.43
N ARG A 106 6.71 18.44 -9.23
CA ARG A 106 7.95 18.23 -8.46
C ARG A 106 8.11 16.76 -8.06
N PHE A 107 7.03 16.11 -7.67
CA PHE A 107 7.06 14.69 -7.35
C PHE A 107 7.40 13.85 -8.59
N GLN A 108 6.85 14.18 -9.76
CA GLN A 108 7.17 13.54 -11.02
C GLN A 108 8.66 13.63 -11.35
N THR A 109 9.23 14.84 -11.29
CA THR A 109 10.66 15.06 -11.53
C THR A 109 11.52 14.23 -10.58
N PHE A 110 11.14 14.16 -9.31
CA PHE A 110 11.82 13.30 -8.34
C PHE A 110 11.73 11.81 -8.74
N VAL A 111 10.54 11.32 -9.09
CA VAL A 111 10.35 9.91 -9.48
C VAL A 111 11.20 9.55 -10.70
N GLN A 112 11.40 10.47 -11.64
CA GLN A 112 12.28 10.27 -12.80
C GLN A 112 13.76 10.09 -12.41
N THR A 113 14.18 10.56 -11.24
CA THR A 113 15.54 10.31 -10.71
C THR A 113 15.69 8.95 -10.03
N LEU A 114 14.58 8.27 -9.72
CA LEU A 114 14.61 6.99 -9.06
C LEU A 114 15.07 5.89 -10.01
N ARG A 115 15.62 4.83 -9.41
CA ARG A 115 15.82 3.56 -10.12
C ARG A 115 14.48 3.06 -10.69
N GLU A 116 14.54 2.41 -11.84
CA GLU A 116 13.37 1.76 -12.41
C GLU A 116 12.76 0.74 -11.44
N GLY A 117 11.43 0.75 -11.31
CA GLY A 117 10.72 -0.17 -10.43
C GLY A 117 9.28 0.21 -10.11
N VAL A 118 8.65 -0.65 -9.31
CA VAL A 118 7.28 -0.55 -8.83
C VAL A 118 7.29 -0.04 -7.39
N TYR A 119 6.70 1.12 -7.15
CA TYR A 119 6.75 1.78 -5.85
C TYR A 119 5.37 1.88 -5.22
N LEU A 120 5.20 1.24 -4.06
CA LEU A 120 4.00 1.46 -3.26
C LEU A 120 4.15 2.80 -2.53
N THR A 121 3.18 3.68 -2.72
CA THR A 121 3.28 5.06 -2.26
C THR A 121 2.06 5.42 -1.43
N SER A 122 2.30 5.87 -0.20
CA SER A 122 1.29 6.49 0.65
C SER A 122 1.25 7.98 0.37
N ILE A 123 0.10 8.47 -0.06
CA ILE A 123 -0.16 9.87 -0.31
C ILE A 123 -1.27 10.38 0.61
N ARG A 124 -1.34 11.69 0.73
CA ARG A 124 -2.50 12.41 1.25
C ARG A 124 -3.13 13.16 0.09
N ASP A 125 -4.42 12.95 -0.08
CA ASP A 125 -5.29 13.76 -0.95
C ASP A 125 -6.35 14.41 -0.05
N GLY A 126 -6.22 15.72 0.18
CA GLY A 126 -7.05 16.44 1.13
C GLY A 126 -6.87 15.92 2.57
N LEU A 127 -7.99 15.51 3.18
CA LEU A 127 -8.01 14.91 4.52
C LEU A 127 -7.85 13.39 4.50
N VAL A 128 -7.75 12.77 3.33
CA VAL A 128 -7.76 11.31 3.17
C VAL A 128 -6.35 10.79 2.93
N GLY A 129 -5.96 9.76 3.68
CA GLY A 129 -4.78 8.96 3.37
C GLY A 129 -5.11 7.96 2.29
N HIS A 130 -4.30 7.89 1.24
CA HIS A 130 -4.51 7.01 0.10
C HIS A 130 -3.23 6.27 -0.26
N TYR A 131 -3.34 5.12 -0.93
CA TYR A 131 -2.20 4.36 -1.44
C TYR A 131 -2.34 4.19 -2.94
N VAL A 132 -1.24 4.45 -3.64
CA VAL A 132 -1.14 4.30 -5.09
C VAL A 132 0.15 3.57 -5.44
N VAL A 133 0.21 2.98 -6.63
CA VAL A 133 1.47 2.43 -7.16
C VAL A 133 2.06 3.40 -8.15
N VAL A 134 3.30 3.81 -7.93
CA VAL A 134 4.06 4.65 -8.87
C VAL A 134 5.02 3.75 -9.65
N LEU A 135 4.95 3.83 -10.97
CA LEU A 135 5.82 3.11 -11.89
C LEU A 135 6.93 4.05 -12.36
N ALA A 136 8.12 3.89 -11.80
CA ALA A 136 9.30 4.63 -12.23
C ALA A 136 9.97 3.88 -13.39
N LYS A 137 10.19 4.57 -14.52
CA LYS A 137 10.81 4.01 -15.73
C LYS A 137 12.20 4.61 -16.02
N GLY A 138 12.73 5.42 -15.11
CA GLY A 138 14.02 6.10 -15.24
C GLY A 138 13.91 7.54 -15.76
N PRO A 139 15.06 8.18 -16.06
CA PRO A 139 15.09 9.56 -16.51
C PRO A 139 14.37 9.76 -17.84
N ASP A 140 13.79 10.95 -18.03
CA ASP A 140 13.10 11.40 -19.26
C ASP A 140 11.92 10.54 -19.73
N THR A 141 11.43 9.62 -18.91
CA THR A 141 10.24 8.81 -19.21
C THR A 141 9.02 9.33 -18.46
N ALA A 142 7.85 9.15 -19.08
CA ALA A 142 6.58 9.46 -18.43
C ALA A 142 6.39 8.54 -17.21
N VAL A 143 6.14 9.14 -16.06
CA VAL A 143 5.83 8.43 -14.82
C VAL A 143 4.35 8.05 -14.85
N SER A 144 4.08 6.78 -14.57
CA SER A 144 2.71 6.27 -14.51
C SER A 144 2.32 5.90 -13.09
N VAL A 145 1.03 5.92 -12.80
CA VAL A 145 0.42 5.54 -11.54
C VAL A 145 -0.63 4.45 -11.78
N LEU A 146 -0.77 3.53 -10.83
CA LEU A 146 -1.90 2.60 -10.73
C LEU A 146 -2.75 3.08 -9.53
N ASP A 147 -3.93 3.63 -9.84
CA ASP A 147 -4.89 4.17 -8.87
C ASP A 147 -6.29 3.49 -9.01
N GLY A 148 -6.33 2.34 -9.69
CA GLY A 148 -7.55 1.56 -9.91
C GLY A 148 -7.77 0.48 -8.85
N VAL A 149 -9.05 0.15 -8.63
CA VAL A 149 -9.51 -0.79 -7.60
C VAL A 149 -9.43 -2.26 -8.06
N GLU A 150 -9.49 -2.52 -9.37
CA GLU A 150 -9.59 -3.87 -9.93
C GLU A 150 -8.64 -4.12 -11.12
N PRO A 151 -7.94 -5.27 -11.17
CA PRO A 151 -7.10 -5.66 -12.31
C PRO A 151 -7.92 -6.00 -13.57
N PRO A 152 -7.37 -5.75 -14.78
CA PRO A 152 -6.08 -5.12 -15.02
C PRO A 152 -6.15 -3.60 -14.81
N VAL A 153 -5.36 -3.08 -13.87
CA VAL A 153 -5.27 -1.64 -13.63
C VAL A 153 -4.42 -1.06 -14.75
N THR A 154 -5.03 -0.26 -15.61
CA THR A 154 -4.32 0.45 -16.67
C THR A 154 -3.42 1.52 -16.05
N PRO A 155 -2.11 1.56 -16.38
CA PRO A 155 -1.25 2.64 -15.94
C PRO A 155 -1.72 3.99 -16.50
N GLU A 156 -1.94 4.95 -15.61
CA GLU A 156 -2.32 6.31 -15.97
C GLU A 156 -1.13 7.27 -15.76
N PRO A 157 -1.07 8.42 -16.45
CA PRO A 157 -0.07 9.45 -16.15
C PRO A 157 -0.14 9.90 -14.69
N LEU A 158 1.01 10.10 -14.03
CA LEU A 158 1.04 10.61 -12.65
C LEU A 158 0.33 11.96 -12.49
N THR A 159 0.29 12.77 -13.56
CA THR A 159 -0.44 14.04 -13.63
C THR A 159 -1.95 13.90 -13.41
N ASN A 160 -2.52 12.69 -13.54
CA ASN A 160 -3.92 12.41 -13.26
C ASN A 160 -4.24 12.41 -11.75
N LEU A 161 -3.22 12.38 -10.87
CA LEU A 161 -3.41 12.69 -9.47
C LEU A 161 -3.73 14.19 -9.35
N GLU A 162 -4.98 14.57 -9.57
CA GLU A 162 -5.43 15.97 -9.59
C GLU A 162 -5.11 16.71 -8.28
N ARG A 163 -4.96 15.97 -7.17
CA ARG A 163 -4.63 16.49 -5.86
C ARG A 163 -3.59 15.63 -5.14
N LEU A 164 -2.46 16.26 -4.82
CA LEU A 164 -1.41 15.70 -3.99
C LEU A 164 -1.07 16.69 -2.87
N ASP A 165 -1.62 16.46 -1.69
CA ASP A 165 -1.32 17.30 -0.53
C ASP A 165 0.04 16.93 0.07
N LYS A 166 0.35 15.64 0.13
CA LYS A 166 1.60 15.15 0.69
C LYS A 166 1.91 13.72 0.28
N VAL A 167 3.13 13.44 -0.16
CA VAL A 167 3.67 12.08 -0.16
C VAL A 167 4.20 11.76 1.25
N LYS A 168 3.61 10.76 1.91
CA LYS A 168 3.94 10.37 3.28
C LYS A 168 5.05 9.32 3.33
N TRP A 169 5.01 8.37 2.40
CA TRP A 169 5.95 7.25 2.35
C TRP A 169 5.96 6.66 0.93
N MET A 170 7.10 6.13 0.51
CA MET A 170 7.26 5.45 -0.77
C MET A 170 8.22 4.28 -0.56
N GLY A 171 7.90 3.10 -1.07
CA GLY A 171 8.72 1.90 -0.89
C GLY A 171 8.84 1.10 -2.18
N LEU A 172 10.05 0.66 -2.51
CA LEU A 172 10.28 -0.16 -3.70
C LEU A 172 9.77 -1.58 -3.45
N MET A 173 8.75 -2.00 -4.19
CA MET A 173 8.29 -3.37 -4.21
C MET A 173 9.14 -4.20 -5.18
N LYS A 174 9.81 -5.22 -4.62
CA LYS A 174 10.61 -6.17 -5.39
C LYS A 174 10.38 -7.58 -4.87
N LEU A 175 10.11 -8.52 -5.78
CA LEU A 175 10.02 -9.93 -5.43
C LEU A 175 11.41 -10.49 -5.11
N ASN A 176 11.50 -11.21 -3.99
CA ASN A 176 12.71 -11.88 -3.54
C ASN A 176 12.33 -13.20 -2.85
N PRO A 177 12.16 -14.31 -3.62
CA PRO A 177 11.80 -15.63 -3.08
C PRO A 177 12.79 -16.20 -2.07
N GLY A 178 14.04 -15.71 -2.07
CA GLY A 178 15.08 -16.09 -1.11
C GLY A 178 15.18 -15.18 0.11
N TYR A 179 14.31 -14.17 0.24
CA TYR A 179 14.41 -13.20 1.31
C TYR A 179 14.24 -13.87 2.68
N ARG A 180 15.24 -13.69 3.54
CA ARG A 180 15.16 -14.06 4.95
C ARG A 180 15.16 -12.78 5.77
N CYS A 181 14.07 -12.56 6.50
CA CYS A 181 13.96 -11.41 7.38
C CYS A 181 15.14 -11.38 8.37
N ARG A 182 16.00 -10.35 8.25
CA ARG A 182 17.20 -10.17 9.10
C ARG A 182 16.82 -9.97 10.57
N ARG A 183 15.64 -9.42 10.84
CA ARG A 183 15.02 -9.40 12.17
C ARG A 183 14.36 -10.76 12.39
N GLY A 184 15.16 -11.75 12.79
CA GLY A 184 14.71 -13.11 13.00
C GLY A 184 13.40 -13.18 13.79
N LYS A 185 12.50 -14.10 13.40
CA LYS A 185 11.15 -14.31 13.95
C LYS A 185 11.15 -14.08 15.47
N ARG A 186 10.82 -12.85 15.90
CA ARG A 186 10.87 -12.49 17.32
C ARG A 186 9.71 -13.24 17.95
N LYS A 187 10.02 -14.36 18.61
CA LYS A 187 9.00 -15.20 19.25
C LYS A 187 8.09 -14.30 20.09
N SER A 188 6.79 -14.38 19.85
CA SER A 188 5.78 -13.69 20.66
C SER A 188 6.06 -13.94 22.14
N ARG A 189 5.71 -12.99 23.02
CA ARG A 189 5.96 -13.10 24.47
C ARG A 189 5.51 -14.45 25.06
N PRO A 190 4.37 -15.04 24.64
CA PRO A 190 3.98 -16.40 25.04
C PRO A 190 4.96 -17.48 24.55
N ASN A 191 5.34 -17.46 23.27
CA ASN A 191 6.28 -18.43 22.69
C ASN A 191 7.70 -18.30 23.24
N ARG A 192 8.11 -17.09 23.65
CA ARG A 192 9.38 -16.84 24.36
C ARG A 192 9.36 -17.45 25.76
N LYS A 193 8.22 -17.41 26.44
CA LYS A 193 8.03 -18.03 27.77
C LYS A 193 8.00 -19.56 27.67
N LYS A 194 7.35 -20.12 26.64
CA LYS A 194 7.33 -21.56 26.36
C LYS A 194 8.73 -22.11 26.02
N ALA A 195 9.44 -21.48 25.09
CA ALA A 195 10.81 -21.87 24.73
C ALA A 195 11.82 -21.74 25.88
N ARG A 196 11.61 -20.79 26.81
CA ARG A 196 12.42 -20.69 28.04
C ARG A 196 12.16 -21.81 29.05
N ARG A 197 10.94 -22.36 29.08
CA ARG A 197 10.60 -23.50 29.94
C ARG A 197 11.15 -24.79 29.37
N GLU A 198 11.13 -24.95 28.05
CA GLU A 198 11.68 -26.12 27.36
C GLU A 198 13.22 -26.19 27.44
N LYS A 199 13.93 -25.05 27.45
CA LYS A 199 15.40 -25.01 27.64
C LYS A 199 15.88 -25.19 29.09
N LYS A 200 14.95 -25.32 30.05
CA LYS A 200 15.24 -25.51 31.48
C LYS A 200 14.95 -26.95 31.96
N LYS A 201 14.56 -27.84 31.05
CA LYS A 201 14.62 -29.28 31.23
C LYS A 201 15.93 -29.78 30.63
#